data_AF-A0A9P4K550-F1
#
_entry.id   AF-A0A9P4K550-F1
#
_cell.length_a   1.000
_cell.length_b   1.000
_cell.length_c   1.000
_cell.angle_alpha   90.00
_cell.angle_beta   90.00
_cell.angle_gamma   90.00
#
_symmetry.space_group_name_H-M   'P 1'
#
loop_
_entity.id
_entity.type
_entity.pdbx_description
1 polymer ?
#
loop_
_entity_poly.entity_id
_entity_poly.type
_entity_poly.pdbx_seq_one_letter_code
_entity_poly.pdbx_strand_id
1 'polypeptide(L)'
;LIDSLLLLFLFYRLNHTLNRTPRHSNPPIIPKPILKSKSSTTPSTIPQPTITSYNPLENFTPCLHPSCTTHSLPTHLGPTFHLPQPPYNLTRKPALCPHHASQDLKYANADCKQEWEKMRQGAGRKTMGEVARDFDAYLGIVRRIRDEEARALERRLRERVLGVGNRGQGHGERGKAYDWKYTPRPCTRKGCKRELYSPFDAHFYDFYCRSQEFGIRAMETLCPHCAWADVSRLLDDAECKRQEMEASEWEGWIEHVKMDRQQQKHFWEKAQERVVREKGVGFNITEGKRKKNGEKIEIQGKGVDTMREVCVVM
;
A
#
# COMPACT_ATOMS: atom_id res chain seq x y z
N LEU A 1 20.37 -28.33 -16.43
CA LEU A 1 19.45 -27.16 -16.41
C LEU A 1 18.76 -27.02 -15.04
N ILE A 2 19.47 -27.24 -13.92
CA ILE A 2 18.98 -27.06 -12.54
C ILE A 2 20.13 -26.51 -11.66
N ASP A 3 20.92 -25.55 -12.17
CA ASP A 3 22.11 -25.06 -11.42
C ASP A 3 22.26 -23.52 -11.36
N SER A 4 21.28 -22.74 -11.80
CA SER A 4 21.40 -21.26 -11.82
C SER A 4 20.47 -20.51 -10.87
N LEU A 5 19.65 -21.20 -10.07
CA LEU A 5 18.73 -20.56 -9.11
C LEU A 5 19.14 -20.73 -7.63
N LEU A 6 20.17 -21.53 -7.34
CA LEU A 6 20.66 -21.77 -5.98
C LEU A 6 21.74 -20.77 -5.50
N LEU A 7 22.33 -19.98 -6.41
CA LEU A 7 23.36 -19.00 -6.07
C LEU A 7 22.82 -17.66 -5.55
N LEU A 8 21.51 -17.39 -5.71
CA LEU A 8 20.87 -16.17 -5.20
C LEU A 8 20.32 -16.29 -3.77
N PHE A 9 20.27 -17.50 -3.20
CA PHE A 9 19.70 -17.73 -1.86
C PHE A 9 20.73 -17.89 -0.74
N LEU A 10 22.02 -18.08 -1.04
CA LEU A 10 23.05 -18.36 -0.03
C LEU A 10 23.80 -17.14 0.53
N PHE A 11 23.60 -15.94 -0.02
CA PHE A 11 24.24 -14.72 0.51
C PHE A 11 23.41 -13.97 1.58
N TYR A 12 22.18 -14.43 1.90
CA TYR A 12 21.27 -13.69 2.78
C TYR A 12 21.32 -14.11 4.27
N ARG A 13 22.19 -15.05 4.65
CA ARG A 13 22.29 -15.56 6.03
C ARG A 13 23.73 -15.69 6.49
N LEU A 14 24.40 -14.58 6.80
CA LEU A 14 25.48 -14.52 7.80
C LEU A 14 26.00 -13.08 7.89
N ASN A 15 25.52 -12.33 8.88
CA ASN A 15 26.28 -11.37 9.68
C ASN A 15 25.33 -10.47 10.49
N HIS A 16 24.95 -10.96 11.67
CA HIS A 16 24.32 -10.15 12.71
C HIS A 16 25.10 -10.35 14.01
N THR A 17 26.16 -9.58 14.20
CA THR A 17 26.79 -9.35 15.50
C THR A 17 27.19 -7.88 15.64
N LEU A 18 26.29 -7.15 16.29
CA LEU A 18 26.49 -6.10 17.30
C LEU A 18 27.80 -5.31 17.26
N ASN A 19 27.69 -4.00 17.00
CA ASN A 19 28.55 -2.99 17.60
C ASN A 19 27.69 -1.79 18.02
N ARG A 20 27.48 -1.67 19.35
CA ARG A 20 26.93 -0.49 20.04
C ARG A 20 28.06 0.52 20.21
N THR A 21 27.87 1.76 19.76
CA THR A 21 28.67 2.91 20.21
C THR A 21 27.81 3.84 21.07
N PRO A 22 28.39 4.46 22.12
CA PRO A 22 27.65 5.33 23.02
C PRO A 22 27.45 6.72 22.40
N ARG A 23 26.21 7.21 22.35
CA ARG A 23 25.88 8.59 21.97
C ARG A 23 25.98 9.49 23.19
N HIS A 24 26.79 10.54 23.07
CA HIS A 24 26.76 11.71 23.93
C HIS A 24 25.40 12.42 23.82
N SER A 25 24.75 12.62 24.96
CA SER A 25 23.51 13.36 25.14
C SER A 25 23.81 14.84 25.44
N ASN A 26 23.37 15.75 24.58
CA ASN A 26 23.14 17.15 24.95
C ASN A 26 21.63 17.36 25.15
N PRO A 27 21.18 17.98 26.25
CA PRO A 27 19.76 18.19 26.52
C PRO A 27 19.22 19.36 25.69
N PRO A 28 18.08 19.20 24.98
CA PRO A 28 17.37 20.33 24.41
C PRO A 28 16.51 21.04 25.46
N ILE A 29 16.60 22.36 25.40
CA ILE A 29 15.93 23.38 26.21
C ILE A 29 14.41 23.22 26.13
N ILE A 30 13.74 23.28 27.29
CA ILE A 30 12.29 23.19 27.47
C ILE A 30 11.67 24.60 27.40
N PRO A 31 10.88 24.96 26.37
CA PRO A 31 9.97 26.10 26.45
C PRO A 31 8.64 25.70 27.10
N LYS A 32 8.18 26.56 28.01
CA LYS A 32 6.97 26.43 28.83
C LYS A 32 5.67 26.32 28.00
N PRO A 33 4.65 25.57 28.45
CA PRO A 33 3.36 25.50 27.77
C PRO A 33 2.48 26.72 28.10
N ILE A 34 2.01 27.39 27.05
CA ILE A 34 0.95 28.41 27.12
C ILE A 34 -0.41 27.71 27.04
N LEU A 35 -1.31 28.15 27.92
CA LEU A 35 -2.66 27.65 28.16
C LEU A 35 -3.62 27.77 26.96
N LYS A 36 -4.50 26.76 26.90
CA LYS A 36 -5.94 26.79 26.57
C LYS A 36 -6.36 27.25 25.16
N SER A 37 -6.79 26.28 24.36
CA SER A 37 -7.90 26.45 23.41
C SER A 37 -8.96 25.39 23.66
N LYS A 38 -10.21 25.85 23.80
CA LYS A 38 -11.41 25.02 23.99
C LYS A 38 -11.70 24.30 22.68
N SER A 39 -11.67 22.97 22.68
CA SER A 39 -12.15 22.14 21.58
C SER A 39 -13.68 22.17 21.56
N SER A 40 -14.22 22.90 20.58
CA SER A 40 -15.60 22.78 20.12
C SER A 40 -15.74 21.46 19.36
N THR A 41 -16.50 20.51 19.93
CA THR A 41 -16.89 19.25 19.29
C THR A 41 -17.86 19.56 18.15
N THR A 42 -17.30 19.78 16.96
CA THR A 42 -18.08 19.76 15.71
C THR A 42 -18.10 18.32 15.18
N PRO A 43 -19.25 17.80 14.74
CA PRO A 43 -19.31 16.47 14.15
C PRO A 43 -18.43 16.47 12.90
N SER A 44 -17.44 15.57 12.89
CA SER A 44 -16.47 15.40 11.82
C SER A 44 -17.23 15.13 10.51
N THR A 45 -17.37 16.17 9.68
CA THR A 45 -17.98 16.06 8.36
C THR A 45 -17.03 15.26 7.51
N ILE A 46 -17.44 14.04 7.14
CA ILE A 46 -16.71 13.19 6.20
C ILE A 46 -16.45 14.04 4.93
N PRO A 47 -15.20 14.27 4.52
CA PRO A 47 -14.92 15.05 3.32
C PRO A 47 -15.58 14.34 2.13
N GLN A 48 -16.46 15.03 1.42
CA GLN A 48 -16.99 14.56 0.14
C GLN A 48 -15.92 14.80 -0.92
N PRO A 49 -15.33 13.75 -1.52
CA PRO A 49 -14.37 13.93 -2.60
C PRO A 49 -15.08 14.51 -3.84
N THR A 50 -14.50 15.55 -4.42
CA THR A 50 -14.83 15.99 -5.78
C THR A 50 -14.35 14.92 -6.76
N ILE A 51 -15.15 14.67 -7.80
CA ILE A 51 -14.98 13.57 -8.76
C ILE A 51 -13.73 13.80 -9.63
N THR A 52 -12.55 13.54 -9.08
CA THR A 52 -11.44 13.02 -9.85
C THR A 52 -11.62 11.51 -9.91
N SER A 53 -11.54 10.93 -11.11
CA SER A 53 -11.64 9.49 -11.29
C SER A 53 -10.63 8.79 -10.36
N TYR A 54 -11.11 7.97 -9.42
CA TYR A 54 -10.25 7.24 -8.49
C TYR A 54 -9.14 6.50 -9.24
N ASN A 55 -7.88 6.88 -8.97
CA ASN A 55 -6.71 6.19 -9.49
C ASN A 55 -6.08 5.37 -8.35
N PRO A 56 -6.16 4.02 -8.38
CA PRO A 56 -5.60 3.18 -7.33
C PRO A 56 -4.09 3.41 -7.07
N LEU A 57 -3.33 3.83 -8.09
CA LEU A 57 -1.89 4.06 -7.95
C LEU A 57 -1.53 5.36 -7.22
N GLU A 58 -2.48 6.29 -7.10
CA GLU A 58 -2.31 7.53 -6.33
C GLU A 58 -2.70 7.36 -4.85
N ASN A 59 -3.16 6.16 -4.50
CA ASN A 59 -3.72 5.80 -3.20
C ASN A 59 -2.79 4.82 -2.44
N PHE A 60 -3.26 4.22 -1.35
CA PHE A 60 -2.45 3.26 -0.60
C PHE A 60 -2.19 2.01 -1.44
N THR A 61 -0.92 1.77 -1.79
CA THR A 61 -0.48 0.64 -2.63
C THR A 61 0.38 -0.34 -1.83
N PRO A 62 0.41 -1.63 -2.20
CA PRO A 62 1.15 -2.64 -1.44
C PRO A 62 2.65 -2.52 -1.67
N CYS A 63 3.42 -2.79 -0.62
CA CYS A 63 4.83 -3.12 -0.78
C CYS A 63 4.99 -4.44 -1.55
N LEU A 64 5.89 -4.49 -2.53
CA LEU A 64 6.20 -5.73 -3.27
C LEU A 64 7.28 -6.60 -2.62
N HIS A 65 7.79 -6.21 -1.44
CA HIS A 65 8.71 -7.08 -0.69
C HIS A 65 7.96 -8.36 -0.22
N PRO A 66 8.50 -9.58 -0.42
CA PRO A 66 7.74 -10.83 -0.28
C PRO A 66 7.07 -11.06 1.08
N SER A 67 7.72 -10.60 2.16
CA SER A 67 7.23 -10.75 3.54
C SER A 67 6.50 -9.52 4.07
N CYS A 68 6.26 -8.50 3.24
CA CYS A 68 5.76 -7.22 3.68
C CYS A 68 4.27 -7.06 3.40
N THR A 69 3.51 -6.66 4.42
CA THR A 69 2.07 -6.38 4.33
C THR A 69 1.74 -4.89 4.42
N THR A 70 2.75 -4.02 4.56
CA THR A 70 2.52 -2.58 4.67
C THR A 70 2.10 -1.99 3.34
N HIS A 71 1.18 -1.02 3.42
CA HIS A 71 0.80 -0.18 2.30
C HIS A 71 1.45 1.19 2.45
N SER A 72 1.78 1.81 1.33
CA SER A 72 2.35 3.16 1.30
C SER A 72 1.55 4.04 0.36
N LEU A 73 1.32 5.28 0.80
CA LEU A 73 0.75 6.32 -0.03
C LEU A 73 1.89 7.10 -0.69
N PRO A 74 1.97 7.18 -2.03
CA PRO A 74 3.07 7.88 -2.71
C PRO A 74 3.24 9.35 -2.29
N THR A 75 2.12 10.04 -2.00
CA THR A 75 2.14 11.44 -1.56
C THR A 75 2.78 11.64 -0.17
N HIS A 76 2.86 10.60 0.66
CA HIS A 76 3.51 10.66 1.98
C HIS A 76 5.05 10.55 1.91
N LEU A 77 5.61 10.12 0.76
CA LEU A 77 7.05 9.89 0.64
C LEU A 77 7.83 11.21 0.48
N GLY A 78 7.17 12.29 0.08
CA GLY A 78 7.81 13.54 -0.29
C GLY A 78 8.43 13.51 -1.69
N PRO A 79 8.59 14.67 -2.36
CA PRO A 79 8.99 14.73 -3.77
C PRO A 79 10.42 14.23 -4.02
N THR A 80 11.26 14.20 -2.99
CA THR A 80 12.69 13.85 -3.10
C THR A 80 12.99 12.38 -2.81
N PHE A 81 11.99 11.59 -2.41
CA PHE A 81 12.21 10.23 -1.89
C PHE A 81 12.92 9.29 -2.88
N HIS A 82 12.54 9.39 -4.16
CA HIS A 82 13.10 8.58 -5.24
C HIS A 82 14.25 9.28 -5.98
N LEU A 83 14.67 10.47 -5.57
CA LEU A 83 15.83 11.14 -6.16
C LEU A 83 17.14 10.43 -5.79
N PRO A 84 18.18 10.51 -6.64
CA PRO A 84 19.50 9.97 -6.33
C PRO A 84 20.02 10.47 -4.97
N GLN A 85 20.50 9.56 -4.15
CA GLN A 85 20.99 9.86 -2.79
C GLN A 85 22.50 9.62 -2.70
N PRO A 86 23.23 10.44 -1.90
CA PRO A 86 24.63 10.18 -1.59
C PRO A 86 24.80 8.86 -0.82
N PRO A 87 26.01 8.26 -0.82
CA PRO A 87 27.24 8.78 -1.42
C PRO A 87 27.45 8.41 -2.90
N TYR A 88 26.72 7.42 -3.43
CA TYR A 88 26.96 6.88 -4.77
C TYR A 88 25.90 7.31 -5.82
N ASN A 89 25.03 8.26 -5.47
CA ASN A 89 23.92 8.74 -6.29
C ASN A 89 23.02 7.58 -6.75
N LEU A 90 22.69 6.67 -5.83
CA LEU A 90 21.76 5.58 -6.08
C LEU A 90 20.34 6.00 -5.67
N THR A 91 19.34 5.52 -6.39
CA THR A 91 17.92 5.81 -6.15
C THR A 91 17.26 4.71 -5.31
N ARG A 92 16.23 5.07 -4.55
CA ARG A 92 15.34 4.08 -3.89
C ARG A 92 14.41 3.47 -4.93
N LYS A 93 14.31 2.14 -4.96
CA LYS A 93 13.41 1.43 -5.88
C LYS A 93 11.93 1.77 -5.59
N PRO A 94 11.10 1.98 -6.63
CA PRO A 94 9.66 2.17 -6.48
C PRO A 94 8.97 0.87 -6.05
N ALA A 95 7.69 0.96 -5.68
CA ALA A 95 6.85 -0.16 -5.24
C ALA A 95 7.33 -0.90 -3.96
N LEU A 96 8.28 -0.31 -3.24
CA LEU A 96 8.69 -0.73 -1.90
C LEU A 96 8.21 0.32 -0.89
N CYS A 97 7.80 -0.11 0.29
CA CYS A 97 7.48 0.82 1.37
C CYS A 97 8.75 1.55 1.86
N PRO A 98 8.62 2.67 2.60
CA PRO A 98 9.76 3.49 3.03
C PRO A 98 10.90 2.70 3.70
N HIS A 99 10.52 1.72 4.52
CA HIS A 99 11.45 0.86 5.24
C HIS A 99 12.27 -0.01 4.28
N HIS A 100 11.62 -0.82 3.45
CA HIS A 100 12.29 -1.73 2.52
C HIS A 100 13.04 -0.99 1.41
N ALA A 101 12.52 0.14 0.95
CA ALA A 101 13.20 0.99 -0.03
C ALA A 101 14.51 1.57 0.53
N SER A 102 14.51 1.99 1.79
CA SER A 102 15.71 2.50 2.48
C SER A 102 16.69 1.39 2.83
N GLN A 103 16.19 0.21 3.20
CA GLN A 103 17.01 -0.97 3.45
C GLN A 103 17.70 -1.47 2.18
N ASP A 104 16.99 -1.59 1.06
CA ASP A 104 17.58 -1.94 -0.25
C ASP A 104 18.68 -0.95 -0.66
N LEU A 105 18.43 0.36 -0.51
CA LEU A 105 19.43 1.39 -0.81
C LEU A 105 20.66 1.27 0.10
N LYS A 106 20.46 0.96 1.39
CA LYS A 106 21.57 0.76 2.34
C LYS A 106 22.42 -0.44 1.95
N TYR A 107 21.82 -1.55 1.52
CA TYR A 107 22.55 -2.72 1.05
C TYR A 107 23.31 -2.41 -0.24
N ALA A 108 22.68 -1.77 -1.22
CA ALA A 108 23.36 -1.37 -2.45
C ALA A 108 24.55 -0.43 -2.21
N ASN A 109 24.42 0.51 -1.26
CA ASN A 109 25.54 1.37 -0.85
C ASN A 109 26.66 0.57 -0.17
N ALA A 110 26.33 -0.44 0.63
CA ALA A 110 27.33 -1.31 1.26
C ALA A 110 28.09 -2.13 0.21
N ASP A 111 27.38 -2.66 -0.79
CA ASP A 111 27.98 -3.42 -1.90
C ASP A 111 28.92 -2.55 -2.73
N CYS A 112 28.50 -1.31 -3.06
CA CYS A 112 29.36 -0.34 -3.74
C CYS A 112 30.61 -0.01 -2.92
N LYS A 113 30.48 0.14 -1.59
CA LYS A 113 31.63 0.38 -0.71
C LYS A 113 32.59 -0.82 -0.69
N GLN A 114 32.07 -2.04 -0.66
CA GLN A 114 32.88 -3.25 -0.70
C GLN A 114 33.62 -3.39 -2.02
N GLU A 115 32.95 -3.13 -3.15
CA GLU A 115 33.60 -3.21 -4.46
C GLU A 115 34.65 -2.11 -4.64
N TRP A 116 34.40 -0.89 -4.13
CA TRP A 116 35.41 0.17 -4.08
C TRP A 116 36.66 -0.29 -3.33
N GLU A 117 36.49 -0.85 -2.14
CA GLU A 117 37.60 -1.30 -1.31
C GLU A 117 38.38 -2.45 -1.96
N LYS A 118 37.67 -3.37 -2.60
CA LYS A 118 38.27 -4.47 -3.39
C LYS A 118 39.09 -3.94 -4.58
N MET A 119 38.55 -2.98 -5.34
CA MET A 119 39.29 -2.35 -6.44
C MET A 119 40.53 -1.59 -5.93
N ARG A 120 40.40 -0.90 -4.80
CA ARG A 120 41.49 -0.17 -4.14
C ARG A 120 42.60 -1.11 -3.66
N GLN A 121 42.25 -2.21 -3.00
CA GLN A 121 43.21 -3.21 -2.52
C GLN A 121 43.86 -4.00 -3.67
N GLY A 122 43.12 -4.23 -4.76
CA GLY A 122 43.59 -4.93 -5.96
C GLY A 122 44.27 -4.05 -7.02
N ALA A 123 44.52 -2.77 -6.73
CA ALA A 123 44.97 -1.78 -7.73
C ALA A 123 46.37 -2.07 -8.29
N GLY A 124 47.24 -2.76 -7.55
CA GLY A 124 48.60 -3.08 -7.99
C GLY A 124 49.40 -1.83 -8.34
N ARG A 125 49.73 -1.64 -9.63
CA ARG A 125 50.43 -0.45 -10.15
C ARG A 125 49.50 0.68 -10.63
N LYS A 126 48.18 0.51 -10.55
CA LYS A 126 47.22 1.55 -10.94
C LYS A 126 47.27 2.73 -9.99
N THR A 127 47.12 3.93 -10.53
CA THR A 127 46.96 5.16 -9.74
C THR A 127 45.56 5.23 -9.12
N MET A 128 45.40 5.98 -8.02
CA MET A 128 44.08 6.19 -7.40
C MET A 128 43.05 6.81 -8.35
N GLY A 129 43.49 7.63 -9.32
CA GLY A 129 42.62 8.20 -10.34
C GLY A 129 42.11 7.16 -11.34
N GLU A 130 42.92 6.18 -11.70
CA GLU A 130 42.50 5.04 -12.53
C GLU A 130 41.49 4.15 -11.78
N VAL A 131 41.72 3.90 -10.50
CA VAL A 131 40.78 3.15 -9.64
C VAL A 131 39.45 3.90 -9.52
N ALA A 132 39.48 5.22 -9.32
CA ALA A 132 38.28 6.06 -9.29
C ALA A 132 37.48 5.97 -10.60
N ARG A 133 38.17 6.06 -11.75
CA ARG A 133 37.54 5.93 -13.07
C ARG A 133 36.92 4.54 -13.29
N ASP A 134 37.63 3.48 -12.90
CA ASP A 134 37.11 2.10 -12.99
C ASP A 134 35.86 1.93 -12.11
N PHE A 135 35.87 2.54 -10.92
CA PHE A 135 34.73 2.52 -10.01
C PHE A 135 33.54 3.34 -10.53
N ASP A 136 33.77 4.49 -11.15
CA ASP A 136 32.70 5.28 -11.78
C ASP A 136 32.02 4.50 -12.91
N ALA A 137 32.81 3.75 -13.71
CA ALA A 137 32.26 2.85 -14.72
C ALA A 137 31.41 1.73 -14.09
N TYR A 138 31.87 1.14 -12.98
CA TYR A 138 31.10 0.19 -12.19
C TYR A 138 29.80 0.79 -11.65
N LEU A 139 29.81 2.01 -11.09
CA LEU A 139 28.62 2.71 -10.64
C LEU A 139 27.62 2.94 -11.79
N GLY A 140 28.11 3.20 -13.00
CA GLY A 140 27.27 3.27 -14.20
C GLY A 140 26.50 1.97 -14.48
N ILE A 141 27.16 0.82 -14.31
CA ILE A 141 26.53 -0.50 -14.45
C ILE A 141 25.50 -0.74 -13.34
N VAL A 142 25.86 -0.45 -12.07
CA VAL A 142 24.97 -0.61 -10.92
C VAL A 142 23.70 0.22 -11.08
N ARG A 143 23.83 1.49 -11.50
CA ARG A 143 22.67 2.37 -11.75
C ARG A 143 21.75 1.78 -12.83
N ARG A 144 22.31 1.29 -13.94
CA ARG A 144 21.52 0.67 -15.02
C ARG A 144 20.74 -0.54 -14.55
N ILE A 145 21.37 -1.45 -13.80
CA ILE A 145 20.71 -2.63 -13.24
C ILE A 145 19.58 -2.21 -12.31
N ARG A 146 19.84 -1.26 -11.40
CA ARG A 146 18.83 -0.76 -10.46
C ARG A 146 17.65 -0.09 -11.17
N ASP A 147 17.90 0.63 -12.26
CA ASP A 147 16.84 1.25 -13.08
C ASP A 147 15.97 0.18 -13.78
N GLU A 148 16.57 -0.90 -14.26
CA GLU A 148 15.84 -2.05 -14.83
C GLU A 148 14.98 -2.74 -13.77
N GLU A 149 15.53 -3.00 -12.59
CA GLU A 149 14.80 -3.57 -11.45
C GLU A 149 13.67 -2.65 -10.99
N ALA A 150 13.90 -1.34 -10.96
CA ALA A 150 12.91 -0.33 -10.60
C ALA A 150 11.73 -0.34 -11.59
N ARG A 151 11.99 -0.34 -12.90
CA ARG A 151 10.95 -0.46 -13.93
C ARG A 151 10.18 -1.78 -13.82
N ALA A 152 10.86 -2.88 -13.50
CA ALA A 152 10.23 -4.18 -13.31
C ALA A 152 9.34 -4.22 -12.05
N LEU A 153 9.75 -3.58 -10.96
CA LEU A 153 8.94 -3.42 -9.74
C LEU A 153 7.71 -2.55 -9.99
N GLU A 154 7.86 -1.42 -10.68
CA GLU A 154 6.76 -0.54 -11.02
C GLU A 154 5.73 -1.25 -11.93
N ARG A 155 6.20 -2.03 -12.91
CA ARG A 155 5.32 -2.85 -13.76
C ARG A 155 4.53 -3.88 -12.93
N ARG A 156 5.21 -4.61 -12.04
CA ARG A 156 4.55 -5.58 -11.14
C ARG A 156 3.53 -4.91 -10.21
N LEU A 157 3.81 -3.69 -9.75
CA LEU A 157 2.88 -2.93 -8.93
C LEU A 157 1.63 -2.57 -9.72
N ARG A 158 1.81 -2.05 -10.94
CA ARG A 158 0.69 -1.73 -11.85
C ARG A 158 -0.14 -2.96 -12.15
N GLU A 159 0.49 -4.09 -12.47
CA GLU A 159 -0.21 -5.36 -12.73
C GLU A 159 -0.97 -5.86 -11.50
N ARG A 160 -0.40 -5.71 -10.29
CA ARG A 160 -1.07 -6.09 -9.04
C ARG A 160 -2.26 -5.19 -8.72
N VAL A 161 -2.13 -3.87 -8.93
CA VAL A 161 -3.11 -2.88 -8.49
C VAL A 161 -4.21 -2.63 -9.53
N LEU A 162 -3.84 -2.49 -10.80
CA LEU A 162 -4.76 -2.18 -11.91
C LEU A 162 -5.19 -3.42 -12.68
N GLY A 163 -4.48 -4.54 -12.50
CA GLY A 163 -4.60 -5.71 -13.36
C GLY A 163 -3.84 -5.53 -14.68
N VAL A 164 -3.76 -6.60 -15.46
CA VAL A 164 -3.29 -6.55 -16.84
C VAL A 164 -4.47 -6.06 -17.68
N GLY A 165 -4.38 -4.86 -18.25
CA GLY A 165 -5.47 -4.25 -19.03
C GLY A 165 -6.06 -5.25 -20.03
N ASN A 166 -7.36 -5.53 -19.90
CA ASN A 166 -8.10 -6.41 -20.80
C ASN A 166 -8.16 -5.79 -22.20
N ARG A 167 -7.15 -6.03 -23.03
CA ARG A 167 -7.32 -6.14 -24.48
C ARG A 167 -7.12 -7.59 -24.87
N GLY A 168 -8.21 -8.37 -24.80
CA GLY A 168 -8.34 -9.65 -25.47
C GLY A 168 -7.84 -10.86 -24.68
N GLN A 169 -8.77 -11.79 -24.45
CA GLN A 169 -8.62 -13.26 -24.50
C GLN A 169 -7.41 -13.90 -23.81
N GLY A 170 -7.64 -14.63 -22.73
CA GLY A 170 -6.68 -15.58 -22.18
C GLY A 170 -6.99 -15.95 -20.74
N HIS A 171 -7.97 -16.84 -20.54
CA HIS A 171 -8.50 -17.26 -19.23
C HIS A 171 -7.57 -18.22 -18.43
N GLY A 172 -6.29 -18.34 -18.79
CA GLY A 172 -5.42 -19.43 -18.32
C GLY A 172 -4.52 -19.11 -17.12
N GLU A 173 -3.85 -17.96 -17.07
CA GLU A 173 -2.86 -17.67 -16.01
C GLU A 173 -2.89 -16.24 -15.47
N ARG A 174 -3.80 -15.39 -15.99
CA ARG A 174 -3.89 -13.94 -15.70
C ARG A 174 -4.34 -13.58 -14.28
N GLY A 175 -4.60 -14.57 -13.42
CA GLY A 175 -5.27 -14.37 -12.13
C GLY A 175 -4.37 -14.19 -10.91
N LYS A 176 -3.07 -14.51 -10.98
CA LYS A 176 -2.22 -14.57 -9.76
C LYS A 176 -1.67 -13.22 -9.30
N ALA A 177 -1.50 -12.26 -10.21
CA ALA A 177 -0.86 -10.99 -9.86
C ALA A 177 -1.85 -9.93 -9.36
N TYR A 178 -3.04 -9.84 -9.98
CA TYR A 178 -4.04 -8.81 -9.71
C TYR A 178 -4.73 -9.01 -8.36
N ASP A 179 -4.67 -7.98 -7.53
CA ASP A 179 -5.36 -7.87 -6.24
C ASP A 179 -6.55 -6.91 -6.38
N TRP A 180 -7.75 -7.49 -6.38
CA TRP A 180 -8.99 -6.75 -6.54
C TRP A 180 -9.28 -5.78 -5.39
N LYS A 181 -8.58 -5.91 -4.25
CA LYS A 181 -8.82 -5.09 -3.06
C LYS A 181 -8.58 -3.60 -3.28
N TYR A 182 -7.71 -3.24 -4.24
CA TYR A 182 -7.44 -1.85 -4.61
C TYR A 182 -8.50 -1.25 -5.54
N THR A 183 -9.43 -2.06 -6.04
CA THR A 183 -10.44 -1.63 -7.00
C THR A 183 -11.70 -1.12 -6.28
N PRO A 184 -12.28 0.01 -6.72
CA PRO A 184 -13.55 0.50 -6.19
C PRO A 184 -14.65 -0.55 -6.28
N ARG A 185 -15.42 -0.70 -5.21
CA ARG A 185 -16.42 -1.76 -5.06
C ARG A 185 -17.72 -1.25 -4.42
N PRO A 186 -18.84 -1.95 -4.64
CA PRO A 186 -20.12 -1.57 -4.06
C PRO A 186 -20.18 -1.96 -2.58
N CYS A 187 -20.96 -1.21 -1.80
CA CYS A 187 -21.28 -1.55 -0.42
C CYS A 187 -22.08 -2.86 -0.35
N THR A 188 -21.74 -3.76 0.58
CA THR A 188 -22.49 -5.02 0.78
C THR A 188 -23.79 -4.84 1.58
N ARG A 189 -24.01 -3.68 2.22
CA ARG A 189 -25.28 -3.42 2.92
C ARG A 189 -26.45 -3.40 1.95
N LYS A 190 -27.46 -4.23 2.24
CA LYS A 190 -28.73 -4.29 1.51
C LYS A 190 -29.35 -2.90 1.34
N GLY A 191 -29.73 -2.57 0.10
CA GLY A 191 -30.35 -1.29 -0.25
C GLY A 191 -29.42 -0.07 -0.28
N CYS A 192 -28.12 -0.23 -0.02
CA CYS A 192 -27.18 0.89 -0.12
C CYS A 192 -26.94 1.26 -1.60
N LYS A 193 -27.26 2.50 -1.98
CA LYS A 193 -27.08 3.04 -3.35
C LYS A 193 -25.92 4.03 -3.47
N ARG A 194 -25.05 4.11 -2.45
CA ARG A 194 -23.88 5.00 -2.46
C ARG A 194 -22.88 4.59 -3.54
N GLU A 195 -22.02 5.53 -3.89
CA GLU A 195 -20.96 5.34 -4.89
C GLU A 195 -20.00 4.23 -4.49
N LEU A 196 -19.31 3.68 -5.51
CA LEU A 196 -18.24 2.71 -5.30
C LEU A 196 -17.13 3.36 -4.47
N TYR A 197 -16.52 2.58 -3.60
CA TYR A 197 -15.46 3.05 -2.72
C TYR A 197 -14.32 2.04 -2.68
N SER A 198 -13.14 2.48 -2.26
CA SER A 198 -12.01 1.60 -1.96
C SER A 198 -11.55 1.89 -0.54
N PRO A 199 -11.36 0.87 0.33
CA PRO A 199 -10.70 1.07 1.62
C PRO A 199 -9.26 1.52 1.51
N PHE A 200 -8.63 1.38 0.34
CA PHE A 200 -7.27 1.86 0.09
C PHE A 200 -7.23 3.31 -0.39
N ASP A 201 -8.37 3.96 -0.56
CA ASP A 201 -8.44 5.40 -0.80
C ASP A 201 -7.77 6.18 0.33
N ALA A 202 -6.95 7.17 -0.01
CA ALA A 202 -6.24 8.01 0.93
C ALA A 202 -7.16 8.66 1.98
N HIS A 203 -8.40 8.98 1.61
CA HIS A 203 -9.38 9.60 2.50
C HIS A 203 -9.99 8.61 3.52
N PHE A 204 -10.00 7.30 3.20
CA PHE A 204 -10.71 6.30 4.00
C PHE A 204 -9.79 5.25 4.63
N TYR A 205 -8.53 5.13 4.20
CA TYR A 205 -7.63 4.08 4.64
C TYR A 205 -7.44 4.03 6.16
N ASP A 206 -7.17 5.19 6.77
CA ASP A 206 -7.01 5.29 8.22
C ASP A 206 -8.28 4.86 8.96
N PHE A 207 -9.45 5.16 8.42
CA PHE A 207 -10.73 4.76 9.03
C PHE A 207 -10.90 3.24 9.04
N TYR A 208 -10.53 2.53 7.97
CA TYR A 208 -10.65 1.08 7.90
C TYR A 208 -9.53 0.32 8.62
N CYS A 209 -8.32 0.88 8.65
CA CYS A 209 -7.17 0.23 9.30
C CYS A 209 -7.11 0.48 10.81
N ARG A 210 -7.69 1.57 11.31
CA ARG A 210 -7.68 1.89 12.73
C ARG A 210 -8.62 0.99 13.51
N SER A 211 -8.10 0.43 14.60
CA SER A 211 -8.93 -0.19 15.62
C SER A 211 -9.63 0.89 16.43
N GLN A 212 -10.94 0.74 16.58
CA GLN A 212 -11.75 1.56 17.47
C GLN A 212 -11.73 0.95 18.88
N GLU A 213 -12.57 1.49 19.75
CA GLU A 213 -12.78 0.97 21.11
C GLU A 213 -13.05 -0.54 21.11
N PHE A 214 -12.59 -1.19 22.18
CA PHE A 214 -12.68 -2.64 22.38
C PHE A 214 -11.97 -3.52 21.33
N GLY A 215 -11.20 -2.92 20.41
CA GLY A 215 -10.54 -3.66 19.35
C GLY A 215 -11.40 -3.84 18.09
N ILE A 216 -12.58 -3.20 18.01
CA ILE A 216 -13.50 -3.35 16.89
C ILE A 216 -13.00 -2.53 15.69
N ARG A 217 -13.00 -3.13 14.50
CA ARG A 217 -12.62 -2.46 13.24
C ARG A 217 -13.82 -2.27 12.33
N ALA A 218 -13.78 -1.22 11.50
CA ALA A 218 -14.77 -1.01 10.45
C ALA A 218 -14.72 -2.15 9.41
N MET A 219 -15.89 -2.60 8.93
CA MET A 219 -15.95 -3.59 7.86
C MET A 219 -15.58 -2.96 6.52
N GLU A 220 -14.47 -3.39 5.94
CA GLU A 220 -13.98 -2.99 4.61
C GLU A 220 -14.95 -3.33 3.45
N THR A 221 -15.97 -4.15 3.72
CA THR A 221 -17.02 -4.56 2.77
C THR A 221 -18.23 -3.61 2.76
N LEU A 222 -18.28 -2.67 3.71
CA LEU A 222 -19.24 -1.58 3.77
C LEU A 222 -18.61 -0.28 3.29
N CYS A 223 -19.39 0.59 2.62
CA CYS A 223 -18.93 1.95 2.34
C CYS A 223 -18.74 2.76 3.63
N PRO A 224 -17.98 3.88 3.63
CA PRO A 224 -17.59 4.57 4.86
C PRO A 224 -18.77 4.94 5.77
N HIS A 225 -19.87 5.41 5.20
CA HIS A 225 -21.07 5.75 5.94
C HIS A 225 -21.76 4.52 6.57
N CYS A 226 -21.87 3.42 5.83
CA CYS A 226 -22.49 2.20 6.36
C CYS A 226 -21.60 1.52 7.39
N ALA A 227 -20.28 1.53 7.19
CA ALA A 227 -19.30 1.02 8.14
C ALA A 227 -19.29 1.85 9.43
N TRP A 228 -19.40 3.17 9.33
CA TRP A 228 -19.49 4.03 10.52
C TRP A 228 -20.74 3.70 11.34
N ALA A 229 -21.92 3.68 10.69
CA ALA A 229 -23.17 3.34 11.37
C ALA A 229 -23.19 1.90 11.93
N ASP A 230 -22.46 0.98 11.30
CA ASP A 230 -22.27 -0.37 11.81
C ASP A 230 -21.43 -0.38 13.10
N VAL A 231 -20.26 0.25 13.06
CA VAL A 231 -19.36 0.35 14.21
C VAL A 231 -20.01 1.09 15.37
N SER A 232 -20.66 2.24 15.13
CA SER A 232 -21.32 3.00 16.19
C SER A 232 -22.37 2.16 16.93
N ARG A 233 -23.23 1.44 16.20
CA ARG A 233 -24.22 0.56 16.83
C ARG A 233 -23.57 -0.56 17.65
N LEU A 234 -22.46 -1.13 17.17
CA LEU A 234 -21.73 -2.15 17.91
C LEU A 234 -21.03 -1.59 19.15
N LEU A 235 -20.54 -0.36 19.10
CA LEU A 235 -19.94 0.31 20.26
C LEU A 235 -20.99 0.66 21.31
N ASP A 236 -22.18 1.09 20.89
CA ASP A 236 -23.30 1.35 21.81
C ASP A 236 -23.76 0.05 22.49
N ASP A 237 -23.93 -1.03 21.73
CA ASP A 237 -24.29 -2.35 22.27
C ASP A 237 -23.20 -2.90 23.21
N ALA A 238 -21.94 -2.76 22.79
CA ALA A 238 -20.78 -3.09 23.60
C ALA A 238 -20.79 -2.34 24.95
N GLU A 239 -21.05 -1.04 24.95
CA GLU A 239 -21.08 -0.25 26.18
C GLU A 239 -22.22 -0.69 27.11
N CYS A 240 -23.43 -0.93 26.58
CA CYS A 240 -24.54 -1.47 27.35
C CYS A 240 -24.18 -2.83 27.97
N LYS A 241 -23.63 -3.73 27.15
CA LYS A 241 -23.23 -5.08 27.55
C LYS A 241 -22.13 -5.10 28.60
N ARG A 242 -21.18 -4.16 28.54
CA ARG A 242 -20.12 -4.00 29.54
C ARG A 242 -20.65 -3.64 30.93
N GLN A 243 -21.78 -2.94 31.00
CA GLN A 243 -22.39 -2.55 32.27
C GLN A 243 -23.24 -3.68 32.89
N GLU A 244 -23.69 -4.63 32.07
CA GLU A 244 -24.58 -5.73 32.48
C GLU A 244 -23.84 -7.02 32.87
N MET A 245 -22.61 -7.22 32.39
CA MET A 245 -21.88 -8.48 32.50
C MET A 245 -20.65 -8.39 33.41
N GLU A 246 -20.27 -9.52 34.01
CA GLU A 246 -19.00 -9.62 34.70
C GLU A 246 -17.83 -9.50 33.71
N ALA A 247 -16.67 -9.04 34.21
CA ALA A 247 -15.51 -8.74 33.36
C ALA A 247 -15.06 -9.93 32.49
N SER A 248 -15.08 -11.16 33.02
CA SER A 248 -14.70 -12.35 32.27
C SER A 248 -15.71 -12.71 31.18
N GLU A 249 -17.00 -12.51 31.43
CA GLU A 249 -18.07 -12.77 30.44
C GLU A 249 -18.01 -11.72 29.33
N TRP A 250 -17.75 -10.46 29.70
CA TRP A 250 -17.54 -9.35 28.79
C TRP A 250 -16.36 -9.60 27.83
N GLU A 251 -15.22 -10.07 28.35
CA GLU A 251 -14.06 -10.43 27.53
C GLU A 251 -14.37 -11.56 26.54
N GLY A 252 -15.10 -12.59 26.98
CA GLY A 252 -15.56 -13.66 26.09
C GLY A 252 -16.52 -13.15 25.01
N TRP A 253 -17.44 -12.27 25.37
CA TRP A 253 -18.39 -11.67 24.44
C TRP A 253 -17.71 -10.83 23.36
N ILE A 254 -16.77 -9.95 23.75
CA ILE A 254 -16.09 -9.09 22.76
C ILE A 254 -15.21 -9.91 21.81
N GLU A 255 -14.61 -11.00 22.28
CA GLU A 255 -13.84 -11.89 21.42
C GLU A 255 -14.74 -12.63 20.43
N HIS A 256 -15.91 -13.09 20.85
CA HIS A 256 -16.92 -13.66 19.95
C HIS A 256 -17.33 -12.64 18.87
N VAL A 257 -17.62 -11.39 19.25
CA VAL A 257 -17.95 -10.32 18.29
C VAL A 257 -16.84 -10.11 17.27
N LYS A 258 -15.56 -10.13 17.70
CA LYS A 258 -14.42 -10.01 16.77
C LYS A 258 -14.33 -11.21 15.81
N MET A 259 -14.52 -12.42 16.32
CA MET A 259 -14.52 -13.64 15.51
C MET A 259 -15.63 -13.61 14.47
N ASP A 260 -16.85 -13.26 14.85
CA ASP A 260 -18.00 -13.16 13.96
C ASP A 260 -17.77 -12.12 12.86
N ARG A 261 -17.24 -10.95 13.23
CA ARG A 261 -16.88 -9.91 12.24
C ARG A 261 -15.84 -10.40 11.26
N GLN A 262 -14.85 -11.17 11.71
CA GLN A 262 -13.83 -11.72 10.83
C GLN A 262 -14.42 -12.76 9.85
N GLN A 263 -15.36 -13.59 10.30
CA GLN A 263 -16.08 -14.54 9.45
C GLN A 263 -16.96 -13.81 8.42
N GLN A 264 -17.73 -12.82 8.86
CA GLN A 264 -18.56 -11.98 7.97
C GLN A 264 -17.69 -11.25 6.94
N LYS A 265 -16.55 -10.70 7.36
CA LYS A 265 -15.58 -10.06 6.46
C LYS A 265 -15.16 -11.03 5.36
N HIS A 266 -14.74 -12.24 5.70
CA HIS A 266 -14.29 -13.23 4.72
C HIS A 266 -15.39 -13.64 3.73
N PHE A 267 -16.62 -13.84 4.23
CA PHE A 267 -17.77 -14.15 3.39
C PHE A 267 -18.05 -13.02 2.38
N TRP A 268 -18.13 -11.79 2.86
CA TRP A 268 -18.46 -10.62 2.04
C TRP A 268 -17.32 -10.20 1.11
N GLU A 269 -16.05 -10.38 1.50
CA GLU A 269 -14.90 -10.17 0.63
C GLU A 269 -14.94 -11.11 -0.57
N LYS A 270 -15.26 -12.40 -0.38
CA LYS A 270 -15.43 -13.35 -1.50
C LYS A 270 -16.58 -12.95 -2.42
N ALA A 271 -17.68 -12.43 -1.87
CA ALA A 271 -18.80 -11.95 -2.67
C ALA A 271 -18.42 -10.72 -3.50
N GLN A 272 -17.76 -9.73 -2.89
CA GLN A 272 -17.26 -8.54 -3.59
C GLN A 272 -16.22 -8.90 -4.66
N GLU A 273 -15.32 -9.84 -4.38
CA GLU A 273 -14.34 -10.32 -5.35
C GLU A 273 -15.01 -10.85 -6.62
N ARG A 274 -16.04 -11.70 -6.49
CA ARG A 274 -16.78 -12.22 -7.64
C ARG A 274 -17.38 -11.09 -8.46
N VAL A 275 -18.04 -10.14 -7.81
CA VAL A 275 -18.66 -8.99 -8.48
C VAL A 275 -17.63 -8.14 -9.23
N VAL A 276 -16.49 -7.84 -8.61
CA VAL A 276 -15.42 -7.04 -9.24
C VAL A 276 -14.78 -7.79 -10.42
N ARG A 277 -14.56 -9.11 -10.29
CA ARG A 277 -13.96 -9.93 -11.34
C ARG A 277 -14.90 -10.17 -12.52
N GLU A 278 -16.17 -10.46 -12.28
CA GLU A 278 -17.16 -10.76 -13.32
C GLU A 278 -17.55 -9.51 -14.12
N LYS A 279 -17.74 -8.37 -13.45
CA LYS A 279 -18.26 -7.16 -14.09
C LYS A 279 -17.18 -6.26 -14.67
N GLY A 280 -15.91 -6.52 -14.35
CA GLY A 280 -14.76 -5.82 -14.89
C GLY A 280 -14.84 -4.32 -14.64
N VAL A 281 -14.29 -3.84 -13.52
CA VAL A 281 -14.07 -2.40 -13.34
C VAL A 281 -12.98 -1.98 -14.32
N GLY A 282 -13.40 -1.58 -15.53
CA GLY A 282 -12.49 -1.05 -16.53
C GLY A 282 -11.95 0.28 -16.03
N PHE A 283 -10.71 0.31 -15.57
CA PHE A 283 -9.99 1.56 -15.37
C PHE A 283 -9.79 2.20 -16.75
N ASN A 284 -10.64 3.17 -17.08
CA ASN A 284 -10.37 4.08 -18.20
C ASN A 284 -9.20 4.97 -17.78
N ILE A 285 -7.98 4.47 -17.91
CA ILE A 285 -6.79 5.31 -17.91
C ILE A 285 -6.92 6.15 -19.18
N THR A 286 -7.46 7.36 -19.04
CA THR A 286 -7.41 8.37 -20.08
C THR A 286 -5.95 8.77 -20.27
N GLU A 287 -5.20 7.96 -21.01
CA GLU A 287 -4.03 8.45 -21.72
C GLU A 287 -4.53 9.59 -22.60
N GLY A 288 -4.08 10.81 -22.32
CA GLY A 288 -4.46 12.03 -23.00
C GLY A 288 -4.13 11.99 -24.49
N LYS A 289 -4.96 11.30 -25.28
CA LYS A 289 -5.05 11.54 -26.71
C LYS A 289 -5.75 12.87 -26.88
N ARG A 290 -4.98 13.88 -27.32
CA ARG A 290 -5.50 15.12 -27.91
C ARG A 290 -6.63 14.76 -28.88
N LYS A 291 -7.89 15.05 -28.51
CA LYS A 291 -9.03 14.92 -29.41
C LYS A 291 -8.94 15.99 -30.48
N LYS A 292 -8.69 15.57 -31.72
CA LYS A 292 -9.14 16.30 -32.91
C LYS A 292 -10.59 15.86 -33.13
N ASN A 293 -11.48 16.85 -33.22
CA ASN A 293 -12.93 16.76 -33.48
C ASN A 293 -13.80 16.54 -32.23
N GLY A 294 -14.54 17.61 -31.90
CA GLY A 294 -15.43 17.74 -30.77
C GLY A 294 -16.72 16.95 -30.96
N GLU A 295 -16.66 15.66 -30.72
CA GLU A 295 -17.86 14.83 -30.55
C GLU A 295 -18.02 14.49 -29.06
N LYS A 296 -19.19 14.86 -28.53
CA LYS A 296 -19.58 14.71 -27.14
C LYS A 296 -19.89 13.22 -26.90
N ILE A 297 -18.92 12.48 -26.37
CA ILE A 297 -19.13 11.09 -25.96
C ILE A 297 -19.89 11.12 -24.63
N GLU A 298 -21.21 10.90 -24.70
CA GLU A 298 -21.99 10.49 -23.53
C GLU A 298 -21.51 9.09 -23.09
N ILE A 299 -20.93 9.01 -21.90
CA ILE A 299 -20.60 7.75 -21.25
C ILE A 299 -21.90 7.19 -20.67
N GLN A 300 -22.71 6.53 -21.50
CA GLN A 300 -23.83 5.70 -21.03
C GLN A 300 -23.28 4.30 -20.70
N GLY A 301 -22.75 4.14 -19.49
CA GLY A 301 -22.35 2.83 -18.98
C GLY A 301 -23.58 1.97 -18.66
N LYS A 302 -24.03 1.12 -19.58
CA LYS A 302 -25.13 0.15 -19.43
C LYS A 302 -24.88 -1.00 -18.39
N GLY A 303 -24.03 -0.78 -17.39
CA GLY A 303 -23.64 -1.82 -16.42
C GLY A 303 -23.75 -1.44 -14.94
N VAL A 304 -24.19 -0.22 -14.62
CA VAL A 304 -24.25 0.25 -13.22
C VAL A 304 -25.50 -0.25 -12.50
N ASP A 305 -26.63 -0.40 -13.19
CA ASP A 305 -27.88 -0.83 -12.56
C ASP A 305 -27.90 -2.35 -12.25
N THR A 306 -27.31 -3.19 -13.10
CA THR A 306 -27.17 -4.63 -12.83
C THR A 306 -26.12 -4.95 -11.76
N MET A 307 -25.27 -3.99 -11.34
CA MET A 307 -24.41 -4.16 -10.15
C MET A 307 -25.20 -4.25 -8.85
N ARG A 308 -26.40 -3.68 -8.80
CA ARG A 308 -27.16 -3.50 -7.56
C ARG A 308 -28.01 -4.70 -7.16
N GLU A 309 -28.37 -5.58 -8.09
CA GLU A 309 -29.29 -6.70 -7.82
C GLU A 309 -28.58 -7.98 -7.34
N VAL A 310 -27.30 -8.17 -7.68
CA VAL A 310 -26.59 -9.44 -7.40
C VAL A 310 -26.01 -9.53 -5.98
N CYS A 311 -25.77 -8.39 -5.31
CA CYS A 311 -25.34 -8.38 -3.90
C CYS A 311 -26.48 -8.55 -2.89
N VAL A 312 -27.70 -8.91 -3.34
CA VAL A 312 -28.92 -9.01 -2.51
C VAL A 312 -29.29 -10.47 -2.19
N VAL A 313 -28.41 -11.45 -2.46
CA VAL A 313 -28.68 -12.83 -2.06
C VAL A 313 -28.42 -12.95 -0.54
N MET A 314 -29.54 -12.93 0.20
CA MET A 314 -29.77 -12.87 1.67
C MET A 314 -30.03 -11.46 2.22
#